data_AF-A0ABD7G0I5-F1
#
_entry.id   AF-A0ABD7G0I5-F1
#
_cell.length_a   1.000
_cell.length_b   1.000
_cell.length_c   1.000
_cell.angle_alpha   90.00
_cell.angle_beta   90.00
_cell.angle_gamma   90.00
#
_symmetry.space_group_name_H-M   'P 1'
#
loop_
_entity.id
_entity.type
_entity.pdbx_description
1 polymer ?
#
loop_
_entity_poly.entity_id
_entity_poly.type
_entity_poly.pdbx_seq_one_letter_code
_entity_poly.pdbx_strand_id
1 'polypeptide(L)' 'ITYVADRPGHDRRYAIDASKMSAELAWQPQETFESGIRKTVQWYLDNQQWVNNVKSGAYQSWIEQNYGERA' A
#
# COMPACT_ATOMS: atom_id res chain seq x y z
N ILE A 1 12.72 -12.64 11.35
CA ILE A 1 11.45 -12.28 10.67
C ILE A 1 10.35 -13.09 11.36
N THR A 2 9.23 -12.45 11.70
CA THR A 2 8.09 -13.11 12.33
C THR A 2 6.92 -13.07 11.36
N TYR A 3 6.33 -14.22 11.08
CA TYR A 3 5.08 -14.31 10.31
C TYR A 3 3.91 -14.19 11.28
N VAL A 4 2.79 -13.66 10.79
CA VAL A 4 1.55 -13.50 11.56
C VAL A 4 0.40 -14.22 10.85
N ALA A 5 -0.69 -14.47 11.56
CA ALA A 5 -1.89 -15.08 11.01
C ALA A 5 -2.41 -14.34 9.77
N ASP A 6 -2.75 -15.11 8.73
CA ASP A 6 -3.28 -14.60 7.47
C ASP A 6 -4.67 -13.93 7.67
N ARG A 7 -5.09 -13.10 6.70
CA ARG A 7 -6.39 -12.42 6.74
C ARG A 7 -7.52 -13.43 6.52
N PRO A 8 -8.57 -13.46 7.36
CA PRO A 8 -9.79 -14.21 7.04
C PRO A 8 -10.34 -13.82 5.66
N GLY A 9 -10.55 -14.79 4.77
CA GLY A 9 -11.01 -14.51 3.40
C GLY A 9 -9.97 -13.83 2.50
N HIS A 10 -8.68 -14.16 2.63
CA HIS A 10 -7.65 -13.60 1.76
C HIS A 10 -7.77 -14.11 0.31
N ASP A 11 -8.38 -13.31 -0.57
CA ASP A 11 -8.27 -13.50 -2.02
C ASP A 11 -6.80 -13.48 -2.45
N ARG A 12 -6.35 -14.55 -3.09
CA ARG A 12 -4.92 -14.74 -3.37
C ARG A 12 -4.42 -14.10 -4.67
N ARG A 13 -5.33 -13.64 -5.53
CA ARG A 13 -4.96 -13.10 -6.83
C ARG A 13 -5.93 -12.02 -7.28
N TYR A 14 -5.37 -10.84 -7.51
CA TYR A 14 -6.01 -9.78 -8.27
C TYR A 14 -5.21 -9.54 -9.55
N ALA A 15 -5.90 -9.43 -10.68
CA ALA A 15 -5.31 -9.08 -11.97
C ALA A 15 -6.36 -8.31 -12.79
N ILE A 16 -5.94 -7.18 -13.35
CA ILE A 16 -6.78 -6.32 -14.18
C ILE A 16 -6.24 -6.30 -15.59
N ASP A 17 -7.12 -6.44 -16.57
CA ASP A 17 -6.84 -6.16 -17.98
C ASP A 17 -7.24 -4.71 -18.29
N ALA A 18 -6.26 -3.87 -18.61
CA ALA A 18 -6.45 -2.46 -18.95
C ALA A 18 -6.44 -2.18 -20.47
N SER A 19 -6.52 -3.21 -21.31
CA SER A 19 -6.44 -3.10 -22.77
C SER A 19 -7.47 -2.15 -23.37
N LYS A 20 -8.72 -2.17 -22.86
CA LYS A 20 -9.78 -1.25 -23.30
C LYS A 20 -9.37 0.22 -23.14
N MET A 21 -8.85 0.58 -21.97
CA MET A 21 -8.44 1.95 -21.66
C MET A 21 -7.24 2.39 -22.53
N SER A 22 -6.30 1.48 -22.76
CA SER A 22 -5.20 1.71 -23.71
C SER A 22 -5.71 1.96 -25.13
N ALA A 23 -6.67 1.17 -25.61
CA ALA A 23 -7.15 1.26 -26.98
C ALA A 23 -8.02 2.50 -27.22
N GLU A 24 -8.92 2.82 -26.28
CA GLU A 24 -9.91 3.87 -26.46
C GLU A 24 -9.38 5.26 -26.05
N LEU A 25 -8.48 5.32 -25.07
CA LEU A 25 -8.00 6.59 -24.49
C LEU A 25 -6.51 6.85 -24.70
N ALA A 26 -5.79 5.94 -25.39
CA ALA A 26 -4.33 5.96 -25.51
C ALA A 26 -3.61 6.05 -24.15
N TRP A 27 -4.25 5.59 -23.08
CA TRP A 27 -3.67 5.61 -21.74
C TRP A 27 -2.62 4.53 -21.58
N GLN A 28 -1.49 4.89 -20.97
CA GLN A 28 -0.44 3.97 -20.54
C GLN A 28 0.15 4.46 -19.20
N PRO A 29 0.53 3.55 -18.29
CA PRO A 29 1.20 3.93 -17.06
C PRO A 29 2.58 4.50 -17.37
N GLN A 30 2.95 5.59 -16.69
CA GLN A 30 4.27 6.22 -16.85
C GLN A 30 5.34 5.58 -15.95
N GLU A 31 4.91 4.81 -14.94
CA GLU A 31 5.80 4.17 -13.98
C GLU A 31 5.75 2.66 -14.14
N THR A 32 6.91 2.03 -13.94
CA THR A 32 6.97 0.60 -13.64
C THR A 32 6.81 0.41 -12.13
N PHE A 33 6.63 -0.84 -11.69
CA PHE A 33 6.64 -1.12 -10.24
C PHE A 33 7.97 -0.71 -9.59
N GLU A 34 9.11 -0.99 -10.24
CA GLU A 34 10.44 -0.67 -9.71
C GLU A 34 10.64 0.85 -9.52
N SER A 35 10.29 1.65 -10.54
CA SER A 35 10.43 3.10 -10.44
C SER A 35 9.45 3.70 -9.43
N GLY A 36 8.22 3.21 -9.42
CA GLY A 36 7.16 3.64 -8.51
C GLY A 36 7.47 3.32 -7.04
N ILE A 37 7.94 2.11 -6.72
CA ILE A 37 8.24 1.73 -5.33
C ILE A 37 9.43 2.52 -4.78
N ARG A 38 10.46 2.77 -5.60
CA ARG A 38 11.60 3.62 -5.22
C ARG A 38 11.13 5.05 -4.89
N LYS A 39 10.32 5.65 -5.75
CA LYS A 39 9.76 7.00 -5.55
C LYS A 39 8.88 7.05 -4.29
N THR A 40 8.07 6.02 -4.06
CA THR A 40 7.23 5.90 -2.87
C THR A 40 8.07 5.90 -1.60
N VAL A 41 9.09 5.03 -1.51
CA VAL A 41 9.98 4.99 -0.34
C VAL A 41 10.66 6.34 -0.11
N GLN A 42 11.20 6.94 -1.18
CA GLN A 42 11.85 8.24 -1.09
C GLN A 42 10.88 9.32 -0.58
N TRP A 43 9.65 9.33 -1.09
CA TRP A 43 8.62 10.28 -0.64
C TRP A 43 8.36 10.17 0.86
N TYR A 44 8.25 8.96 1.42
CA TYR A 44 8.06 8.79 2.87
C TYR A 44 9.27 9.28 3.68
N LEU A 45 10.49 9.09 3.18
CA LEU A 45 11.70 9.61 3.83
C LEU A 45 11.71 11.15 3.85
N ASP A 46 11.29 11.77 2.74
CA ASP A 46 11.32 13.23 2.58
C ASP A 46 10.15 13.94 3.29
N ASN A 47 9.06 13.23 3.61
CA ASN A 47 7.82 13.82 4.10
C ASN A 47 7.48 13.44 5.56
N GLN A 48 8.47 13.39 6.44
CA GLN A 48 8.28 13.01 7.85
C GLN A 48 7.26 13.88 8.61
N GLN A 49 7.19 15.19 8.30
CA GLN A 49 6.18 16.06 8.90
C GLN A 49 4.75 15.58 8.57
N TRP A 50 4.49 15.24 7.31
CA TRP A 50 3.20 14.71 6.90
C TRP A 50 2.90 13.39 7.61
N VAL A 51 3.88 12.49 7.66
CA VAL A 51 3.75 11.18 8.33
C VAL A 51 3.39 11.35 9.82
N ASN A 52 4.03 12.28 10.52
CA ASN A 52 3.73 12.53 11.94
C ASN A 52 2.33 13.11 12.14
N ASN A 53 1.87 13.97 11.24
CA ASN A 53 0.54 14.58 11.34
C ASN A 53 -0.60 13.55 11.14
N VAL A 54 -0.40 12.53 10.30
CA VAL A 54 -1.43 11.51 10.03
C VAL A 54 -1.43 10.36 11.05
N LYS A 55 -0.32 10.14 11.77
CA LYS A 55 -0.20 9.13 12.84
C LYS A 55 -0.82 9.62 14.15
N SER A 56 -2.13 9.82 14.15
CA SER A 56 -2.89 10.22 15.34
C SER A 56 -3.03 9.08 16.38
N GLY A 57 -3.55 9.40 17.57
CA GLY A 57 -3.88 8.38 18.57
C GLY A 57 -4.86 7.31 18.05
N ALA A 58 -5.79 7.68 17.17
CA ALA A 58 -6.72 6.73 16.54
C ALA A 58 -6.00 5.73 15.63
N TYR A 59 -4.93 6.17 14.94
CA TYR A 59 -4.08 5.27 14.16
C TYR A 59 -3.40 4.24 15.08
N GLN A 60 -2.87 4.67 16.23
CA GLN A 60 -2.26 3.75 17.20
C GLN A 60 -3.27 2.74 17.75
N SER A 61 -4.48 3.16 18.10
CA SER A 61 -5.53 2.25 18.59
C SER A 61 -5.90 1.19 17.55
N TRP A 62 -5.96 1.55 16.26
CA TRP A 62 -6.21 0.59 15.19
C TRP A 62 -5.07 -0.43 15.04
N ILE A 63 -3.81 0.03 15.16
CA ILE A 63 -2.64 -0.86 15.10
C ILE A 63 -2.72 -1.91 16.21
N GLU A 64 -3.03 -1.48 17.43
CA GLU A 64 -3.18 -2.38 18.58
C GLU A 64 -4.31 -3.40 18.34
N GLN A 65 -5.48 -2.93 17.91
CA GLN A 65 -6.63 -3.80 17.65
C GLN A 65 -6.34 -4.88 16.61
N ASN A 66 -5.62 -4.54 15.53
CA ASN A 66 -5.41 -5.46 14.42
C ASN A 66 -4.15 -6.33 14.58
N TYR A 67 -3.13 -5.86 15.31
CA TYR A 67 -1.82 -6.54 15.38
C TYR A 67 -1.33 -6.84 16.80
N GLY A 68 -1.83 -6.19 17.85
CA GLY A 68 -1.30 -6.31 19.22
C GLY A 68 -1.24 -7.74 19.75
N GLU A 69 -2.26 -8.54 19.42
CA GLU A 69 -2.36 -9.96 19.81
C GLU A 69 -2.26 -10.93 18.62
N ARG A 70 -1.94 -10.43 17.42
CA ARG A 70 -1.93 -11.23 16.20
C ARG A 70 -0.62 -12.02 16.09
N ALA A 71 -0.62 -13.24 16.61
CA ALA A 71 0.44 -14.23 16.41
C ALA A 71 0.48 -14.78 14.98
#